data_AF-A0A0S8D4P0-F1
#
_entry.id   AF-A0A0S8D4P0-F1
#
_cell.length_a   1.000
_cell.length_b   1.000
_cell.length_c   1.000
_cell.angle_alpha   90.00
_cell.angle_beta   90.00
_cell.angle_gamma   90.00
#
_symmetry.space_group_name_H-M   'P 1'
#
loop_
_entity.id
_entity.type
_entity.pdbx_description
1 polymer ?
#
loop_
_entity_poly.entity_id
_entity_poly.type
_entity_poly.pdbx_seq_one_letter_code
_entity_poly.pdbx_strand_id
1 'polypeptide(L)'
;MKWILRGLPLAVIFPVMMSVSLPAPAENRTDAETEAQEQEKYTREAVDRVVESHDNTLILKGGELMIRQQAVRAAHKLLVQWGREQDLGDLWWQDRPEWQAAKAELLAAGDKVLGTRFIEDAWLTEIWTKYTLENFSGEQASVIADHFQTEGGIKQRRLMDWYLGETTLFYYTFTDRFDYETQETQQQLKSLQRAALTRIPREDVHFSKRNPEAYAFIACSPDSEYCPGLHYWKMLTIPLMGAVFRHMEEVTREIEAAMIRSLPEVQRHLDAFRDNTRS
;
A
#
# COMPACT_ATOMS: atom_id res chain seq x y z
N MET A 1 -74.68 -17.72 -42.48
CA MET A 1 -74.60 -18.89 -41.56
C MET A 1 -74.34 -18.34 -40.17
N LYS A 2 -75.35 -18.21 -39.28
CA LYS A 2 -75.78 -19.22 -38.26
C LYS A 2 -74.56 -19.61 -37.38
N TRP A 3 -74.41 -19.25 -36.09
CA TRP A 3 -75.36 -19.18 -34.98
C TRP A 3 -74.91 -18.23 -33.84
N ILE A 4 -75.92 -17.79 -33.08
CA ILE A 4 -75.91 -17.12 -31.77
C ILE A 4 -75.79 -18.17 -30.64
N LEU A 5 -75.18 -17.82 -29.49
CA LEU A 5 -75.56 -18.17 -28.09
C LEU A 5 -74.50 -17.53 -27.14
N ARG A 6 -74.76 -16.41 -26.44
CA ARG A 6 -75.43 -16.27 -25.11
C ARG A 6 -74.92 -17.22 -24.02
N GLY A 7 -74.36 -16.66 -22.94
CA GLY A 7 -74.16 -17.35 -21.66
C GLY A 7 -73.28 -16.60 -20.65
N LEU A 8 -73.92 -16.00 -19.64
CA LEU A 8 -73.44 -15.22 -18.47
C LEU A 8 -72.40 -15.93 -17.54
N PRO A 9 -71.83 -15.22 -16.53
CA PRO A 9 -70.49 -15.44 -16.00
C PRO A 9 -70.44 -16.40 -14.80
N LEU A 10 -69.30 -17.06 -14.61
CA LEU A 10 -68.89 -17.55 -13.29
C LEU A 10 -67.88 -16.57 -12.69
N ALA A 11 -68.31 -15.86 -11.66
CA ALA A 11 -67.44 -15.15 -10.74
C ALA A 11 -66.56 -16.17 -10.01
N VAL A 12 -65.27 -16.19 -10.34
CA VAL A 12 -64.25 -16.85 -9.51
C VAL A 12 -63.87 -15.86 -8.41
N ILE A 13 -64.36 -16.14 -7.21
CA ILE A 13 -63.95 -15.46 -5.98
C ILE A 13 -62.52 -15.92 -5.69
N PHE A 14 -61.53 -15.10 -6.01
CA PHE A 14 -60.18 -15.25 -5.47
C PHE A 14 -60.21 -14.81 -4.00
N PRO A 15 -59.81 -15.64 -3.03
CA PRO A 15 -59.57 -15.17 -1.68
C PRO A 15 -58.37 -14.22 -1.73
N VAL A 16 -58.63 -12.96 -1.38
CA VAL A 16 -57.61 -12.01 -0.97
C VAL A 16 -56.93 -12.60 0.27
N MET A 17 -55.76 -13.23 0.11
CA MET A 17 -54.83 -13.35 1.23
C MET A 17 -54.24 -11.95 1.43
N MET A 18 -54.85 -11.17 2.33
CA MET A 18 -54.12 -10.10 2.99
C MET A 18 -53.05 -10.76 3.84
N SER A 19 -51.82 -10.80 3.30
CA SER A 19 -50.63 -11.02 4.10
C SER A 19 -50.54 -9.88 5.10
N VAL A 20 -51.04 -10.10 6.32
CA VAL A 20 -50.74 -9.22 7.44
C VAL A 20 -49.24 -9.40 7.69
N SER A 21 -48.44 -8.52 7.11
CA SER A 21 -47.05 -8.34 7.55
C SER A 21 -47.13 -7.77 8.96
N LEU A 22 -47.07 -8.66 9.95
CA LEU A 22 -46.85 -8.26 11.32
C LEU A 22 -45.53 -7.47 11.34
N PRO A 23 -45.51 -6.22 11.85
CA PRO A 23 -44.26 -5.55 12.09
C PRO A 23 -43.48 -6.40 13.09
N ALA A 24 -42.24 -6.76 12.75
CA ALA A 24 -41.33 -7.37 13.70
C ALA A 24 -41.26 -6.48 14.96
N PRO A 25 -41.35 -7.05 16.17
CA PRO A 25 -41.31 -6.26 17.40
C PRO A 25 -40.01 -5.45 17.45
N ALA A 26 -40.12 -4.15 17.76
CA ALA A 26 -39.01 -3.21 17.79
C ALA A 26 -37.87 -3.62 18.76
N GLU A 27 -38.18 -4.46 19.74
CA GLU A 27 -37.25 -5.02 20.74
C GLU A 27 -36.19 -5.93 20.09
N ASN A 28 -36.53 -6.66 19.03
CA ASN A 28 -35.62 -7.58 18.34
C ASN A 28 -34.66 -6.88 17.37
N ARG A 29 -34.91 -5.59 17.09
CA ARG A 29 -34.11 -4.79 16.15
C ARG A 29 -32.93 -4.12 16.85
N THR A 30 -33.14 -3.68 18.09
CA THR A 30 -32.08 -3.13 18.94
C THR A 30 -31.05 -4.18 19.34
N ASP A 31 -31.48 -5.42 19.61
CA ASP A 31 -30.57 -6.51 19.99
C ASP A 31 -29.70 -6.94 18.81
N ALA A 32 -30.30 -7.12 17.63
CA ALA A 32 -29.56 -7.44 16.40
C ALA A 32 -28.62 -6.30 15.94
N GLU A 33 -29.01 -5.04 16.13
CA GLU A 33 -28.15 -3.88 15.85
C GLU A 33 -26.98 -3.81 16.85
N THR A 34 -27.20 -4.19 18.11
CA THR A 34 -26.15 -4.25 19.14
C THR A 34 -25.17 -5.39 18.86
N GLU A 35 -25.66 -6.59 18.57
CA GLU A 35 -24.82 -7.75 18.21
C GLU A 35 -23.98 -7.47 16.95
N ALA A 36 -24.55 -6.82 15.94
CA ALA A 36 -23.82 -6.44 14.74
C ALA A 36 -22.69 -5.43 15.03
N GLN A 37 -22.94 -4.44 15.90
CA GLN A 37 -21.93 -3.47 16.33
C GLN A 37 -20.82 -4.13 17.15
N GLU A 38 -21.16 -5.06 18.03
CA GLU A 38 -20.17 -5.82 18.81
C GLU A 38 -19.31 -6.71 17.90
N GLN A 39 -19.91 -7.38 16.91
CA GLN A 39 -19.19 -8.19 15.95
C GLN A 39 -18.25 -7.35 15.06
N GLU A 40 -18.71 -6.17 14.61
CA GLU A 40 -17.86 -5.24 13.85
C GLU A 40 -16.67 -4.78 14.69
N LYS A 41 -16.91 -4.41 15.96
CA LYS A 41 -15.87 -3.99 16.88
C LYS A 41 -14.86 -5.11 17.12
N TYR A 42 -15.32 -6.32 17.41
CA TYR A 42 -14.46 -7.49 17.60
C TYR A 42 -13.60 -7.77 16.35
N THR A 43 -14.20 -7.68 15.17
CA THR A 43 -13.50 -7.87 13.91
C THR A 43 -12.40 -6.82 13.72
N ARG A 44 -12.70 -5.54 13.96
CA ARG A 44 -11.71 -4.46 13.88
C ARG A 44 -10.56 -4.67 14.86
N GLU A 45 -10.86 -4.97 16.12
CA GLU A 45 -9.83 -5.24 17.14
C GLU A 45 -8.94 -6.42 16.77
N ALA A 46 -9.50 -7.48 16.17
CA ALA A 46 -8.72 -8.62 15.70
C ALA A 46 -7.82 -8.27 14.51
N VAL A 47 -8.32 -7.49 13.55
CA VAL A 47 -7.53 -7.00 12.42
C VAL A 47 -6.40 -6.08 12.88
N ASP A 48 -6.68 -5.15 13.80
CA ASP A 48 -5.69 -4.22 14.32
C ASP A 48 -4.53 -4.99 14.96
N ARG A 49 -4.82 -6.02 15.76
CA ARG A 49 -3.77 -6.91 16.32
C ARG A 49 -2.92 -7.58 15.25
N VAL A 50 -3.50 -7.98 14.12
CA VAL A 50 -2.75 -8.58 13.01
C VAL A 50 -1.82 -7.53 12.39
N VAL A 51 -2.35 -6.35 12.04
CA VAL A 51 -1.60 -5.29 11.36
C VAL A 51 -0.49 -4.74 12.26
N GLU A 52 -0.79 -4.44 13.52
CA GLU A 52 0.17 -3.93 14.52
C GLU A 52 1.30 -4.94 14.83
N SER A 53 1.09 -6.22 14.53
CA SER A 53 2.12 -7.23 14.75
C SER A 53 3.28 -7.11 13.75
N HIS A 54 3.05 -6.55 12.56
CA HIS A 54 4.04 -6.51 11.47
C HIS A 54 5.03 -5.35 11.60
N ASP A 55 6.29 -5.61 11.22
CA ASP A 55 7.31 -4.56 11.10
C ASP A 55 7.40 -4.02 9.67
N ASN A 56 6.79 -2.85 9.47
CA ASN A 56 6.71 -2.19 8.16
C ASN A 56 8.00 -1.49 7.73
N THR A 57 9.05 -1.49 8.56
CA THR A 57 10.24 -0.65 8.35
C THR A 57 10.93 -0.91 7.01
N LEU A 58 11.03 -2.16 6.57
CA LEU A 58 11.74 -2.49 5.33
C LEU A 58 10.97 -2.07 4.08
N ILE A 59 9.64 -2.20 4.10
CA ILE A 59 8.77 -1.71 3.02
C ILE A 59 8.92 -0.19 2.89
N LEU A 60 8.81 0.53 4.02
CA LEU A 60 8.89 2.00 4.02
C LEU A 60 10.28 2.50 3.62
N LYS A 61 11.36 1.94 4.17
CA LYS A 61 12.72 2.38 3.82
C LYS A 61 13.12 1.99 2.40
N GLY A 62 12.68 0.82 1.94
CA GLY A 62 12.83 0.41 0.56
C GLY A 62 12.11 1.39 -0.37
N GLY A 63 10.82 1.63 -0.12
CA GLY A 63 10.04 2.55 -0.94
C GLY A 63 10.54 3.99 -0.91
N GLU A 64 10.95 4.52 0.25
CA GLU A 64 11.53 5.87 0.37
C GLU A 64 12.76 6.05 -0.53
N LEU A 65 13.70 5.09 -0.48
CA LEU A 65 14.89 5.09 -1.33
C LEU A 65 14.49 5.14 -2.81
N MET A 66 13.53 4.33 -3.20
CA MET A 66 13.13 4.14 -4.60
C MET A 66 12.43 5.37 -5.15
N ILE A 67 11.47 5.92 -4.39
CA ILE A 67 10.77 7.14 -4.76
C ILE A 67 11.76 8.30 -4.86
N ARG A 68 12.71 8.43 -3.92
CA ARG A 68 13.74 9.47 -3.97
C ARG A 68 14.65 9.33 -5.19
N GLN A 69 15.01 8.11 -5.60
CA GLN A 69 15.77 7.91 -6.86
C GLN A 69 14.98 8.36 -8.08
N GLN A 70 13.67 8.06 -8.15
CA GLN A 70 12.83 8.56 -9.24
C GLN A 70 12.73 10.09 -9.21
N ALA A 71 12.63 10.70 -8.03
CA ALA A 71 12.64 12.15 -7.86
C ALA A 71 13.93 12.78 -8.42
N VAL A 72 15.10 12.19 -8.14
CA VAL A 72 16.40 12.65 -8.69
C VAL A 72 16.43 12.58 -10.21
N ARG A 73 15.93 11.49 -10.80
CA ARG A 73 15.84 11.32 -12.26
C ARG A 73 14.88 12.33 -12.89
N ALA A 74 13.73 12.56 -12.26
CA ALA A 74 12.74 13.53 -12.70
C ALA A 74 13.29 14.96 -12.66
N ALA A 75 13.92 15.36 -11.55
CA ALA A 75 14.55 16.66 -11.42
C ALA A 75 15.61 16.90 -12.51
N HIS A 76 16.46 15.91 -12.77
CA HIS A 76 17.44 15.99 -13.85
C HIS A 76 16.77 16.18 -15.23
N LYS A 77 15.75 15.36 -15.54
CA LYS A 77 15.00 15.46 -16.79
C LYS A 77 14.36 16.84 -16.99
N LEU A 78 13.73 17.38 -15.94
CA LEU A 78 13.09 18.70 -15.97
C LEU A 78 14.11 19.81 -16.21
N LEU A 79 15.24 19.80 -15.51
CA LEU A 79 16.29 20.81 -15.71
C LEU A 79 16.91 20.76 -17.10
N VAL A 80 17.10 19.56 -17.67
CA VAL A 80 17.56 19.41 -19.07
C VAL A 80 16.52 20.02 -20.00
N GLN A 81 15.24 19.69 -19.80
CA GLN A 81 14.15 20.17 -20.64
C GLN A 81 14.04 21.70 -20.58
N TRP A 82 13.95 22.29 -19.39
CA TRP A 82 13.81 23.74 -19.23
C TRP A 82 15.03 24.50 -19.72
N GLY A 83 16.23 23.94 -19.57
CA GLY A 83 17.45 24.52 -20.15
C GLY A 83 17.41 24.60 -21.67
N ARG A 84 16.87 23.57 -22.33
CA ARG A 84 16.66 23.55 -23.78
C ARG A 84 15.58 24.55 -24.21
N GLU A 85 14.45 24.59 -23.49
CA GLU A 85 13.36 25.55 -23.76
C GLU A 85 13.80 27.01 -23.61
N GLN A 86 14.87 27.25 -22.85
CA GLN A 86 15.41 28.57 -22.55
C GLN A 86 16.73 28.88 -23.27
N ASP A 87 17.13 28.04 -24.23
CA ASP A 87 18.35 28.17 -25.02
C ASP A 87 19.62 28.40 -24.17
N LEU A 88 19.74 27.71 -23.04
CA LEU A 88 20.90 27.84 -22.14
C LEU A 88 22.18 27.15 -22.67
N GLY A 89 22.04 26.37 -23.75
CA GLY A 89 23.15 25.68 -24.43
C GLY A 89 23.77 24.53 -23.63
N ASP A 90 24.83 23.93 -24.18
CA ASP A 90 25.47 22.73 -23.62
C ASP A 90 26.22 22.97 -22.30
N LEU A 91 26.45 24.24 -21.95
CA LEU A 91 27.11 24.62 -20.70
C LEU A 91 26.17 24.52 -19.49
N TRP A 92 24.85 24.45 -19.71
CA TRP A 92 23.85 24.21 -18.67
C TRP A 92 23.84 22.73 -18.30
N TRP A 93 24.68 22.38 -17.32
CA TRP A 93 24.88 21.00 -16.89
C TRP A 93 25.19 20.87 -15.40
N GLN A 94 25.31 19.63 -14.92
CA GLN A 94 25.42 19.29 -13.51
C GLN A 94 26.64 19.88 -12.78
N ASP A 95 27.70 20.27 -13.49
CA ASP A 95 28.87 20.90 -12.89
C ASP A 95 28.64 22.38 -12.51
N ARG A 96 27.53 22.98 -12.97
CA ARG A 96 27.22 24.39 -12.71
C ARG A 96 26.56 24.60 -11.34
N PRO A 97 27.01 25.61 -10.57
CA PRO A 97 26.38 25.95 -9.30
C PRO A 97 24.88 26.25 -9.42
N GLU A 98 24.47 26.94 -10.49
CA GLU A 98 23.07 27.29 -10.76
C GLU A 98 22.23 26.06 -11.05
N TRP A 99 22.78 25.06 -11.77
CA TRP A 99 22.12 23.78 -11.98
C TRP A 99 21.93 23.04 -10.66
N GLN A 100 22.97 22.96 -9.84
CA GLN A 100 22.91 22.26 -8.55
C GLN A 100 21.90 22.93 -7.60
N ALA A 101 21.85 24.26 -7.59
CA ALA A 101 20.87 25.01 -6.81
C ALA A 101 19.43 24.76 -7.31
N ALA A 102 19.21 24.79 -8.63
CA ALA A 102 17.92 24.46 -9.23
C ALA A 102 17.48 23.02 -8.91
N LYS A 103 18.41 22.06 -8.95
CA LYS A 103 18.15 20.66 -8.60
C LYS A 103 17.78 20.53 -7.12
N ALA A 104 18.48 21.21 -6.23
CA ALA A 104 18.16 21.21 -4.80
C ALA A 104 16.76 21.75 -4.53
N GLU A 105 16.33 22.81 -5.23
CA GLU A 105 14.98 23.37 -5.12
C GLU A 105 13.90 22.35 -5.54
N LEU A 106 14.11 21.68 -6.69
CA LEU A 106 13.20 20.61 -7.15
C LEU A 106 13.13 19.45 -6.17
N LEU A 107 14.28 19.01 -5.66
CA LEU A 107 14.34 17.92 -4.68
C LEU A 107 13.66 18.31 -3.36
N ALA A 108 13.76 19.56 -2.91
CA ALA A 108 13.06 20.03 -1.72
C ALA A 108 11.53 19.98 -1.90
N ALA A 109 11.02 20.36 -3.08
CA ALA A 109 9.60 20.22 -3.41
C ALA A 109 9.14 18.75 -3.39
N GLY A 110 9.97 17.85 -3.94
CA GLY A 110 9.73 16.41 -3.91
C GLY A 110 9.75 15.82 -2.49
N ASP A 111 10.74 16.20 -1.68
CA ASP A 111 10.91 15.72 -0.30
C ASP A 111 9.71 16.08 0.59
N LYS A 112 9.06 17.23 0.35
CA LYS A 112 7.81 17.60 1.04
C LYS A 112 6.67 16.64 0.74
N VAL A 113 6.49 16.25 -0.53
CA VAL A 113 5.46 15.27 -0.93
C VAL A 113 5.81 13.89 -0.37
N LEU A 114 7.06 13.46 -0.50
CA LEU A 114 7.53 12.17 0.02
C LEU A 114 7.28 12.05 1.54
N GLY A 115 7.62 13.10 2.29
CA GLY A 115 7.39 13.15 3.74
C GLY A 115 5.93 12.94 4.12
N THR A 116 5.04 13.71 3.52
CA THR A 116 3.60 13.73 3.86
C THR A 116 2.79 12.57 3.30
N ARG A 117 3.21 11.98 2.17
CA ARG A 117 2.43 10.97 1.46
C ARG A 117 2.93 9.55 1.62
N PHE A 118 4.18 9.38 2.05
CA PHE A 118 4.83 8.07 2.11
C PHE A 118 5.55 7.77 3.42
N ILE A 119 6.29 8.73 3.98
CA ILE A 119 7.08 8.50 5.20
C ILE A 119 6.18 8.41 6.45
N GLU A 120 5.11 9.21 6.49
CA GLU A 120 4.05 9.06 7.48
C GLU A 120 3.32 7.73 7.20
N ASP A 121 3.70 6.68 7.92
CA ASP A 121 3.34 5.27 7.70
C ASP A 121 1.83 4.93 7.81
N ALA A 122 1.01 5.90 8.19
CA ALA A 122 -0.44 5.77 8.32
C ALA A 122 -1.09 5.13 7.08
N TRP A 123 -0.65 5.51 5.87
CA TRP A 123 -1.20 4.97 4.62
C TRP A 123 -1.02 3.44 4.51
N LEU A 124 0.10 2.91 5.00
CA LEU A 124 0.40 1.49 4.90
C LEU A 124 -0.46 0.70 5.89
N THR A 125 -0.59 1.20 7.12
CA THR A 125 -1.50 0.66 8.13
C THR A 125 -2.95 0.66 7.63
N GLU A 126 -3.41 1.75 7.01
CA GLU A 126 -4.75 1.86 6.44
C GLU A 126 -5.00 0.84 5.30
N ILE A 127 -4.08 0.74 4.34
CA ILE A 127 -4.20 -0.21 3.22
C ILE A 127 -4.18 -1.64 3.76
N TRP A 128 -3.28 -1.97 4.68
CA TRP A 128 -3.18 -3.30 5.26
C TRP A 128 -4.45 -3.67 6.03
N THR A 129 -4.96 -2.76 6.86
CA THR A 129 -6.23 -2.92 7.60
C THR A 129 -7.38 -3.19 6.63
N LYS A 130 -7.48 -2.38 5.57
CA LYS A 130 -8.50 -2.56 4.53
C LYS A 130 -8.43 -3.95 3.91
N TYR A 131 -7.26 -4.37 3.43
CA TYR A 131 -7.12 -5.68 2.80
C TYR A 131 -7.39 -6.83 3.76
N THR A 132 -7.04 -6.71 5.04
CA THR A 132 -7.39 -7.73 6.04
C THR A 132 -8.90 -7.78 6.27
N LEU A 133 -9.57 -6.64 6.44
CA LEU A 133 -11.03 -6.57 6.62
C LEU A 133 -11.81 -7.12 5.41
N GLU A 134 -11.31 -6.92 4.20
CA GLU A 134 -11.95 -7.40 2.97
C GLU A 134 -11.79 -8.91 2.75
N ASN A 135 -10.83 -9.56 3.41
CA ASN A 135 -10.46 -10.97 3.13
C ASN A 135 -10.64 -11.92 4.32
N PHE A 136 -10.84 -11.41 5.55
CA PHE A 136 -10.89 -12.23 6.75
C PHE A 136 -12.03 -11.84 7.70
N SER A 137 -12.68 -12.84 8.30
CA SER A 137 -13.59 -12.62 9.44
C SER A 137 -12.81 -12.24 10.70
N GLY A 138 -13.51 -11.73 11.73
CA GLY A 138 -12.90 -11.44 13.03
C GLY A 138 -12.26 -12.67 13.69
N GLU A 139 -12.88 -13.84 13.55
CA GLU A 139 -12.35 -15.11 14.04
C GLU A 139 -11.05 -15.49 13.31
N GLN A 140 -11.03 -15.39 11.98
CA GLN A 140 -9.84 -15.68 11.19
C GLN A 140 -8.69 -14.71 11.52
N ALA A 141 -9.00 -13.41 11.64
CA ALA A 141 -8.03 -12.41 12.05
C ALA A 141 -7.50 -12.70 13.47
N SER A 142 -8.36 -13.14 14.40
CA SER A 142 -7.90 -13.53 15.74
C SER A 142 -6.97 -14.74 15.69
N VAL A 143 -7.28 -15.77 14.90
CA VAL A 143 -6.39 -16.94 14.72
C VAL A 143 -5.02 -16.53 14.19
N ILE A 144 -4.97 -15.60 13.23
CA ILE A 144 -3.70 -15.06 12.72
C ILE A 144 -2.95 -14.30 13.83
N ALA A 145 -3.63 -13.40 14.52
CA ALA A 145 -3.04 -12.59 15.58
C ALA A 145 -2.48 -13.46 16.71
N ASP A 146 -3.23 -14.46 17.15
CA ASP A 146 -2.85 -15.40 18.20
C ASP A 146 -1.66 -16.25 17.78
N HIS A 147 -1.65 -16.72 16.52
CA HIS A 147 -0.50 -17.42 15.95
C HIS A 147 0.77 -16.58 16.04
N PHE A 148 0.70 -15.30 15.67
CA PHE A 148 1.86 -14.39 15.72
C PHE A 148 2.39 -14.07 17.11
N GLN A 149 1.70 -14.49 18.19
CA GLN A 149 2.21 -14.44 19.55
C GLN A 149 2.96 -15.71 19.98
N THR A 150 2.84 -16.80 19.23
CA THR A 150 3.57 -18.06 19.50
C THR A 150 5.05 -17.93 19.13
N GLU A 151 5.91 -18.80 19.68
CA GLU A 151 7.34 -18.80 19.35
C GLU A 151 7.57 -19.00 17.84
N GLY A 152 6.90 -19.97 17.22
CA GLY A 152 6.99 -20.22 15.78
C GLY A 152 6.39 -19.09 14.94
N GLY A 153 5.25 -18.54 15.35
CA GLY A 153 4.59 -17.44 14.66
C GLY A 153 5.36 -16.14 14.66
N ILE A 154 6.06 -15.79 15.76
CA ILE A 154 6.97 -14.62 15.79
C ILE A 154 8.06 -14.76 14.72
N LYS A 155 8.65 -15.96 14.59
CA LYS A 155 9.71 -16.22 13.58
C LYS A 155 9.16 -16.16 12.17
N GLN A 156 7.99 -16.77 11.93
CA GLN A 156 7.32 -16.73 10.63
C GLN A 156 6.92 -15.31 10.23
N ARG A 157 6.34 -14.52 11.14
CA ARG A 157 5.98 -13.13 10.87
C ARG A 157 7.20 -12.29 10.48
N ARG A 158 8.30 -12.41 11.23
CA ARG A 158 9.57 -11.72 10.88
C ARG A 158 10.09 -12.14 9.50
N LEU A 159 9.94 -13.41 9.14
CA LEU A 159 10.30 -13.90 7.82
C LEU A 159 9.38 -13.32 6.72
N MET A 160 8.07 -13.22 6.99
CA MET A 160 7.12 -12.54 6.10
C MET A 160 7.50 -11.07 5.90
N ASP A 161 7.75 -10.33 6.98
CA ASP A 161 8.16 -8.91 6.94
C ASP A 161 9.44 -8.72 6.12
N TRP A 162 10.42 -9.61 6.32
CA TRP A 162 11.64 -9.64 5.54
C TRP A 162 11.35 -9.83 4.05
N TYR A 163 10.53 -10.82 3.68
CA TYR A 163 10.19 -11.07 2.29
C TYR A 163 9.38 -9.95 1.64
N LEU A 164 8.48 -9.28 2.37
CA LEU A 164 7.75 -8.12 1.85
C LEU A 164 8.70 -6.93 1.60
N GLY A 165 9.64 -6.69 2.53
CA GLY A 165 10.72 -5.72 2.33
C GLY A 165 11.60 -6.03 1.13
N GLU A 166 11.98 -7.30 0.97
CA GLU A 166 12.78 -7.78 -0.17
C GLU A 166 12.00 -7.63 -1.49
N THR A 167 10.73 -8.00 -1.51
CA THR A 167 9.83 -7.85 -2.67
C THR A 167 9.72 -6.38 -3.08
N THR A 168 9.66 -5.47 -2.11
CA THR A 168 9.65 -4.02 -2.36
C THR A 168 10.89 -3.61 -3.15
N LEU A 169 12.07 -4.07 -2.73
CA LEU A 169 13.34 -3.79 -3.41
C LEU A 169 13.43 -4.46 -4.79
N PHE A 170 13.04 -5.74 -4.88
CA PHE A 170 13.13 -6.51 -6.11
C PHE A 170 12.34 -5.92 -7.25
N TYR A 171 11.14 -5.39 -6.99
CA TYR A 171 10.29 -4.82 -8.02
C TYR A 171 11.03 -3.78 -8.88
N TYR A 172 11.92 -2.96 -8.30
CA TYR A 172 12.67 -1.99 -9.11
C TYR A 172 14.09 -2.43 -9.52
N THR A 173 14.73 -3.38 -8.82
CA THR A 173 16.01 -3.92 -9.31
C THR A 173 15.83 -4.69 -10.61
N PHE A 174 14.72 -5.42 -10.77
CA PHE A 174 14.42 -6.13 -12.02
C PHE A 174 13.96 -5.22 -13.16
N THR A 175 13.51 -4.01 -12.86
CA THR A 175 13.08 -3.05 -13.90
C THR A 175 14.19 -2.08 -14.29
N ASP A 176 15.44 -2.30 -13.85
CA ASP A 176 16.60 -1.42 -14.06
C ASP A 176 16.36 0.01 -13.57
N ARG A 177 15.44 0.16 -12.61
CA ARG A 177 15.04 1.44 -12.03
C ARG A 177 15.80 1.77 -10.76
N PHE A 178 16.67 0.87 -10.30
CA PHE A 178 17.47 1.02 -9.10
C PHE A 178 18.93 1.32 -9.46
N ASP A 179 19.48 2.38 -8.88
CA ASP A 179 20.88 2.76 -9.04
C ASP A 179 21.58 2.89 -7.67
N TYR A 180 22.59 2.06 -7.42
CA TYR A 180 23.36 2.06 -6.18
C TYR A 180 24.30 3.28 -6.04
N GLU A 181 24.59 3.96 -7.14
CA GLU A 181 25.61 5.01 -7.21
C GLU A 181 25.02 6.43 -7.14
N THR A 182 23.70 6.58 -7.19
CA THR A 182 23.02 7.88 -7.07
C THR A 182 23.37 8.55 -5.73
N GLN A 183 24.21 9.58 -5.77
CA GLN A 183 24.79 10.23 -4.57
C GLN A 183 23.72 10.82 -3.64
N GLU A 184 22.67 11.40 -4.21
CA GLU A 184 21.58 12.08 -3.50
C GLU A 184 20.70 11.13 -2.68
N THR A 185 20.86 9.81 -2.86
CA THR A 185 20.10 8.77 -2.15
C THR A 185 20.96 7.89 -1.25
N GLN A 186 22.26 8.19 -1.11
CA GLN A 186 23.19 7.42 -0.29
C GLN A 186 22.78 7.38 1.19
N GLN A 187 22.13 8.43 1.70
CA GLN A 187 21.62 8.43 3.06
C GLN A 187 20.48 7.40 3.24
N GLN A 188 19.53 7.36 2.31
CA GLN A 188 18.43 6.39 2.29
C GLN A 188 18.95 4.97 2.17
N LEU A 189 19.91 4.73 1.26
CA LEU A 189 20.54 3.42 1.09
C LEU A 189 21.23 2.97 2.39
N LYS A 190 22.02 3.84 3.03
CA LYS A 190 22.65 3.53 4.32
C LYS A 190 21.61 3.30 5.41
N SER A 191 20.53 4.06 5.44
CA SER A 191 19.45 3.86 6.42
C SER A 191 18.75 2.51 6.21
N LEU A 192 18.48 2.12 4.97
CA LEU A 192 17.91 0.83 4.62
C LEU A 192 18.85 -0.31 5.02
N GLN A 193 20.12 -0.23 4.67
CA GLN A 193 21.14 -1.23 5.03
C GLN A 193 21.23 -1.41 6.55
N ARG A 194 21.25 -0.32 7.32
CA ARG A 194 21.24 -0.38 8.79
C ARG A 194 19.99 -1.05 9.34
N ALA A 195 18.81 -0.70 8.81
CA ALA A 195 17.55 -1.32 9.23
C ALA A 195 17.52 -2.82 8.90
N ALA A 196 17.97 -3.19 7.70
CA ALA A 196 18.04 -4.58 7.25
C ALA A 196 18.96 -5.42 8.13
N LEU A 197 20.15 -4.95 8.51
CA LEU A 197 21.11 -5.70 9.33
C LEU A 197 20.54 -6.18 10.68
N THR A 198 19.60 -5.42 11.25
CA THR A 198 18.92 -5.76 12.50
C THR A 198 17.74 -6.72 12.33
N ARG A 199 17.28 -6.91 11.09
CA ARG A 199 16.05 -7.64 10.72
C ARG A 199 16.30 -8.90 9.91
N ILE A 200 17.54 -9.13 9.46
CA ILE A 200 17.93 -10.40 8.80
C ILE A 200 17.49 -11.55 9.71
N PRO A 201 16.64 -12.47 9.22
CA PRO A 201 16.35 -13.71 9.93
C PRO A 201 17.65 -14.52 10.09
N ARG A 202 18.21 -14.54 11.31
CA ARG A 202 19.46 -15.28 11.62
C ARG A 202 19.21 -16.68 12.17
N GLU A 203 18.02 -16.90 12.71
CA GLU A 203 17.61 -18.22 13.13
C GLU A 203 17.11 -18.97 11.91
N ASP A 204 17.62 -20.17 11.71
CA ASP A 204 17.05 -21.06 10.72
C ASP A 204 15.57 -21.31 11.10
N VAL A 205 14.65 -20.83 10.28
CA VAL A 205 13.24 -21.24 10.34
C VAL A 205 13.16 -22.63 9.73
N HIS A 206 13.74 -23.62 10.42
CA HIS A 206 13.53 -25.01 10.07
C HIS A 206 12.12 -25.39 10.50
N PHE A 207 11.39 -26.11 9.63
CA PHE A 207 10.19 -26.85 10.02
C PHE A 207 10.60 -27.98 10.97
N SER A 208 10.89 -27.60 12.21
CA SER A 208 11.32 -28.50 13.26
C SER A 208 10.10 -28.94 14.06
N LYS A 209 10.20 -30.11 14.70
CA LYS A 209 9.18 -30.58 15.65
C LYS A 209 8.97 -29.66 16.86
N ARG A 210 9.79 -28.62 17.03
CA ARG A 210 9.69 -27.67 18.15
C ARG A 210 8.50 -26.73 18.00
N ASN A 211 8.15 -26.36 16.76
CA ASN A 211 7.10 -25.39 16.44
C ASN A 211 6.11 -26.00 15.42
N PRO A 212 5.35 -27.05 15.78
CA PRO A 212 4.42 -27.70 14.86
C PRO A 212 3.29 -26.77 14.37
N GLU A 213 2.91 -25.77 15.17
CA GLU A 213 1.91 -24.75 14.84
C GLU A 213 2.34 -23.89 13.65
N ALA A 214 3.64 -23.58 13.54
CA ALA A 214 4.19 -22.85 12.40
C ALA A 214 4.00 -23.61 11.09
N TYR A 215 4.24 -24.93 11.09
CA TYR A 215 3.99 -25.74 9.90
C TYR A 215 2.49 -25.81 9.57
N ALA A 216 1.64 -26.03 10.58
CA ALA A 216 0.19 -26.08 10.39
C ALA A 216 -0.37 -24.78 9.79
N PHE A 217 0.17 -23.62 10.20
CA PHE A 217 -0.27 -22.31 9.72
C PHE A 217 -0.15 -22.15 8.19
N ILE A 218 0.85 -22.77 7.56
CA ILE A 218 1.10 -22.67 6.11
C ILE A 218 0.74 -23.94 5.31
N ALA A 219 0.60 -25.08 5.97
CA ALA A 219 0.41 -26.38 5.32
C ALA A 219 -1.07 -26.79 5.16
N CYS A 220 -2.01 -25.96 5.61
CA CYS A 220 -3.44 -26.21 5.40
C CYS A 220 -3.92 -25.77 4.01
N SER A 221 -5.07 -26.29 3.59
CA SER A 221 -5.79 -25.80 2.42
C SER A 221 -6.13 -24.32 2.58
N PRO A 222 -5.92 -23.47 1.56
CA PRO A 222 -6.31 -22.06 1.59
C PRO A 222 -7.83 -21.86 1.71
N ASP A 223 -8.64 -22.89 1.43
CA ASP A 223 -10.10 -22.86 1.51
C ASP A 223 -10.62 -23.28 2.90
N SER A 224 -9.72 -23.60 3.85
CA SER A 224 -10.10 -23.96 5.22
C SER A 224 -10.33 -22.71 6.06
N GLU A 225 -11.56 -22.51 6.55
CA GLU A 225 -11.89 -21.43 7.49
C GLU A 225 -11.04 -21.48 8.77
N TYR A 226 -10.56 -22.67 9.15
CA TYR A 226 -9.78 -22.91 10.36
C TYR A 226 -8.27 -22.73 10.18
N CYS A 227 -7.80 -22.47 8.96
CA CYS A 227 -6.37 -22.25 8.70
C CYS A 227 -6.14 -21.05 7.76
N PRO A 228 -6.33 -19.82 8.27
CA PRO A 228 -6.23 -18.62 7.43
C PRO A 228 -4.81 -18.28 6.98
N GLY A 229 -3.76 -18.94 7.50
CA GLY A 229 -2.37 -18.53 7.31
C GLY A 229 -1.87 -18.51 5.86
N LEU A 230 -2.15 -19.55 5.06
CA LEU A 230 -1.78 -19.54 3.64
C LEU A 230 -2.56 -18.49 2.84
N HIS A 231 -3.84 -18.31 3.15
CA HIS A 231 -4.65 -17.25 2.52
C HIS A 231 -4.11 -15.86 2.89
N TYR A 232 -3.75 -15.65 4.15
CA TYR A 232 -3.14 -14.41 4.64
C TYR A 232 -1.84 -14.12 3.91
N TRP A 233 -0.92 -15.09 3.82
CA TRP A 233 0.32 -14.89 3.08
C TRP A 233 0.11 -14.54 1.60
N LYS A 234 -0.84 -15.18 0.92
CA LYS A 234 -1.20 -14.84 -0.46
C LYS A 234 -1.76 -13.42 -0.58
N MET A 235 -2.60 -13.00 0.37
CA MET A 235 -3.12 -11.64 0.44
C MET A 235 -1.98 -10.62 0.60
N LEU A 236 -1.02 -10.89 1.49
CA LEU A 236 0.13 -10.00 1.68
C LEU A 236 0.97 -9.87 0.40
N THR A 237 1.34 -11.00 -0.21
CA THR A 237 2.30 -11.02 -1.32
C THR A 237 1.75 -10.53 -2.65
N ILE A 238 0.44 -10.63 -2.88
CA ILE A 238 -0.17 -10.31 -4.17
C ILE A 238 -0.97 -8.99 -4.08
N PRO A 239 -2.18 -8.93 -3.50
CA PRO A 239 -2.99 -7.72 -3.54
C PRO A 239 -2.40 -6.58 -2.69
N LEU A 240 -1.88 -6.85 -1.48
CA LEU A 240 -1.30 -5.80 -0.63
C LEU A 240 -0.03 -5.21 -1.25
N MET A 241 0.96 -6.05 -1.63
CA MET A 241 2.16 -5.54 -2.30
C MET A 241 1.83 -4.84 -3.63
N GLY A 242 0.85 -5.32 -4.38
CA GLY A 242 0.34 -4.62 -5.56
C GLY A 242 -0.19 -3.21 -5.23
N ALA A 243 -0.86 -3.03 -4.10
CA ALA A 243 -1.32 -1.72 -3.63
C ALA A 243 -0.17 -0.82 -3.18
N VAL A 244 0.82 -1.36 -2.47
CA VAL A 244 2.05 -0.65 -2.09
C VAL A 244 2.74 -0.08 -3.33
N PHE A 245 2.94 -0.88 -4.38
CA PHE A 245 3.59 -0.40 -5.61
C PHE A 245 2.79 0.68 -6.32
N ARG A 246 1.46 0.54 -6.41
CA ARG A 246 0.60 1.59 -6.98
C ARG A 246 0.71 2.89 -6.20
N HIS A 247 0.73 2.82 -4.87
CA HIS A 247 0.90 4.01 -4.02
C HIS A 247 2.27 4.66 -4.25
N MET A 248 3.35 3.89 -4.32
CA MET A 248 4.69 4.40 -4.64
C MET A 248 4.72 5.12 -6.01
N GLU A 249 4.08 4.56 -7.03
CA GLU A 249 3.97 5.18 -8.35
C GLU A 249 3.15 6.47 -8.31
N GLU A 250 2.06 6.50 -7.54
CA GLU A 250 1.22 7.67 -7.36
C GLU A 250 1.97 8.81 -6.67
N VAL A 251 2.68 8.51 -5.56
CA VAL A 251 3.57 9.47 -4.88
C VAL A 251 4.65 10.00 -5.82
N THR A 252 5.23 9.13 -6.66
CA THR A 252 6.24 9.55 -7.65
C THR A 252 5.65 10.54 -8.67
N ARG A 253 4.42 10.31 -9.15
CA ARG A 253 3.72 11.26 -10.04
C ARG A 253 3.40 12.58 -9.32
N GLU A 254 2.97 12.52 -8.06
CA GLU A 254 2.70 13.72 -7.26
C GLU A 254 3.98 14.55 -7.05
N ILE A 255 5.13 13.91 -6.84
CA ILE A 255 6.45 14.54 -6.75
C ILE A 255 6.82 15.25 -8.06
N GLU A 256 6.71 14.57 -9.21
CA GLU A 256 7.00 15.19 -10.51
C GLU A 256 6.09 16.40 -10.76
N ALA A 257 4.80 16.29 -10.43
CA ALA A 257 3.88 17.40 -10.54
C ALA A 257 4.24 18.57 -9.59
N ALA A 258 4.72 18.29 -8.38
CA ALA A 258 5.19 19.31 -7.44
C ALA A 258 6.47 20.01 -7.95
N MET A 259 7.40 19.26 -8.52
CA MET A 259 8.59 19.79 -9.17
C MET A 259 8.23 20.72 -10.32
N ILE A 260 7.30 20.32 -11.20
CA ILE A 260 6.82 21.17 -12.31
C ILE A 260 6.20 22.47 -11.78
N ARG A 261 5.38 22.39 -10.73
CA ARG A 261 4.79 23.58 -10.08
C ARG A 261 5.83 24.51 -9.46
N SER A 262 7.04 24.01 -9.18
CA SER A 262 8.14 24.78 -8.58
C SER A 262 9.01 25.49 -9.63
N LEU A 263 8.59 25.48 -10.91
CA LEU A 263 9.29 26.20 -11.97
C LEU A 263 9.49 27.70 -11.66
N PRO A 264 8.51 28.46 -11.12
CA PRO A 264 8.72 29.87 -10.78
C PRO A 264 9.89 30.09 -9.80
N GLU A 265 10.05 29.21 -8.81
CA GLU A 265 11.15 29.24 -7.85
C GLU A 265 12.48 28.85 -8.49
N VAL A 266 12.46 27.89 -9.42
CA VAL A 266 13.64 27.46 -10.18
C VAL A 266 14.08 28.50 -11.20
N GLN A 267 13.17 29.32 -11.73
CA GLN A 267 13.42 30.29 -12.80
C GLN A 267 14.57 31.25 -12.44
N ARG A 268 14.70 31.63 -11.16
CA ARG A 268 15.80 32.48 -10.67
C ARG A 268 17.19 31.90 -10.98
N HIS A 269 17.33 30.57 -10.96
CA HIS A 269 18.60 29.89 -11.23
C HIS A 269 18.88 29.81 -12.72
N LEU A 270 17.84 29.60 -13.54
CA LEU A 270 17.93 29.61 -15.00
C LEU A 270 18.35 30.99 -15.51
N ASP A 271 17.76 32.05 -14.95
CA ASP A 271 18.09 33.43 -15.28
C ASP A 271 19.51 33.81 -14.84
N ALA A 272 19.90 33.44 -13.61
CA ALA A 272 21.25 33.68 -13.10
C ALA A 272 22.33 33.03 -13.99
N PHE A 273 22.09 31.80 -14.46
CA PHE A 273 23.00 31.13 -15.38
C PHE A 273 23.10 31.85 -16.73
N ARG A 274 21.97 32.31 -17.27
CA ARG A 274 21.92 33.06 -18.53
C ARG A 274 22.70 34.36 -18.44
N ASP A 275 22.56 35.10 -17.35
CA ASP A 275 23.24 36.38 -17.16
C ASP A 275 24.76 36.20 -17.01
N ASN A 276 25.18 35.14 -16.32
CA ASN A 276 26.60 34.79 -16.14
C ASN A 276 27.29 34.30 -17.42
N THR A 277 26.54 33.76 -18.39
CA THR A 277 27.09 33.24 -19.65
C THR A 277 27.06 34.25 -20.80
N ARG A 278 26.31 35.35 -20.65
CA ARG A 278 26.27 36.47 -21.61
C ARG A 278 27.25 37.61 -21.28
N SER A 279 27.84 37.59 -20.09
CA SER A 279 28.85 38.55 -19.61
C SER A 279 30.26 38.09 -19.99
#